data_AF-Q97ES8-F1
#
_entry.id   AF-Q97ES8-F1
#
_cell.length_a   1.000
_cell.length_b   1.000
_cell.length_c   1.000
_cell.angle_alpha   90.00
_cell.angle_beta   90.00
_cell.angle_gamma   90.00
#
_symmetry.space_group_name_H-M   'P 1'
#
loop_
_entity.id
_entity.type
_entity.pdbx_description
1 polymer ?
#
loop_
_entity_poly.entity_id
_entity_poly.type
_entity_poly.pdbx_seq_one_letter_code
_entity_poly.pdbx_strand_id
1 'polypeptide(L)'
;MYRLKNKLKTHQVKLFLIMTFLGTYILWGILLSSSKGILNKYIYLNNTYYTFLRILGAAMPSIIGIFLTAYFYGKKEIKKLLQSLTKWKVNILFYIAAVFSLNAQIRIVEFACKLLGMKVEVAMNMQASGFKTSSILGIMTLFLAIVLFWGPLEEKLGWRGFLLPRLQSRFHPVFSAVVIGVIWSLWHLPMFFLPNTGYNSIVEYILVTVILSLEMTWLYNKTGGSLLIAILVHGFDNTYPLILGFSGKQIHKVDLYQVF
;
A
#
# COMPACT_ATOMS: atom_id res chain seq x y z
N MET A 1 -32.55 7.00 15.47
CA MET A 1 -31.16 6.51 15.21
C MET A 1 -31.07 5.23 14.37
N TYR A 2 -31.89 4.19 14.63
CA TYR A 2 -31.79 2.89 13.93
C TYR A 2 -31.97 2.95 12.39
N ARG A 3 -32.99 3.68 11.91
CA ARG A 3 -33.24 3.87 10.46
C ARG A 3 -32.07 4.55 9.72
N LEU A 4 -31.46 5.57 10.34
CA LEU A 4 -30.30 6.28 9.77
C LEU A 4 -29.09 5.35 9.67
N LYS A 5 -28.82 4.57 10.73
CA LYS A 5 -27.71 3.60 10.75
C LYS A 5 -27.83 2.56 9.63
N ASN A 6 -29.03 2.04 9.37
CA ASN A 6 -29.25 1.09 8.29
C ASN A 6 -29.08 1.72 6.91
N LYS A 7 -29.56 2.96 6.70
CA LYS A 7 -29.35 3.70 5.45
C LYS A 7 -27.86 3.99 5.20
N LEU A 8 -27.10 4.34 6.24
CA LEU A 8 -25.66 4.56 6.12
C LEU A 8 -24.90 3.24 5.85
N LYS A 9 -25.36 2.12 6.43
CA LYS A 9 -24.75 0.80 6.23
C LYS A 9 -24.77 0.36 4.76
N THR A 10 -25.83 0.68 4.00
CA THR A 10 -25.87 0.37 2.56
C THR A 10 -24.86 1.16 1.74
N HIS A 11 -24.40 2.31 2.27
CA HIS A 11 -23.42 3.21 1.67
C HIS A 11 -22.02 3.09 2.30
N GLN A 12 -21.78 2.08 3.13
CA GLN A 12 -20.53 1.93 3.91
C GLN A 12 -19.24 1.98 3.08
N VAL A 13 -19.26 1.49 1.83
CA VAL A 13 -18.10 1.56 0.92
C VAL A 13 -17.84 3.01 0.51
N LYS A 14 -18.88 3.76 0.14
CA LYS A 14 -18.74 5.18 -0.20
C LYS A 14 -18.28 6.00 1.01
N LEU A 15 -18.86 5.75 2.18
CA LEU A 15 -18.45 6.42 3.43
C LEU A 15 -16.99 6.15 3.76
N PHE A 16 -16.56 4.89 3.65
CA PHE A 16 -15.16 4.51 3.83
C PHE A 16 -14.25 5.30 2.91
N LEU A 17 -14.51 5.28 1.59
CA LEU A 17 -13.67 5.97 0.62
C LEU A 17 -13.62 7.48 0.87
N ILE A 18 -14.77 8.13 1.09
CA ILE A 18 -14.83 9.58 1.34
C ILE A 18 -14.04 9.94 2.61
N MET A 19 -14.30 9.27 3.73
CA MET A 19 -13.64 9.59 5.00
C MET A 19 -12.14 9.29 4.95
N THR A 20 -11.74 8.19 4.31
CA THR A 20 -10.32 7.83 4.14
C THR A 20 -9.59 8.84 3.27
N PHE A 21 -10.14 9.19 2.10
CA PHE A 21 -9.52 10.19 1.21
C PHE A 21 -9.46 11.57 1.87
N LEU A 22 -10.56 12.04 2.47
CA LEU A 22 -10.56 13.33 3.16
C LEU A 22 -9.53 13.38 4.29
N GLY A 23 -9.50 12.36 5.15
CA GLY A 23 -8.54 12.29 6.26
C GLY A 23 -7.10 12.31 5.77
N THR A 24 -6.76 11.46 4.79
CA THR A 24 -5.39 11.40 4.25
C THR A 24 -5.02 12.68 3.52
N TYR A 25 -5.91 13.20 2.66
CA TYR A 25 -5.61 14.37 1.84
C TYR A 25 -5.50 15.64 2.69
N ILE A 26 -6.21 15.74 3.81
CA ILE A 26 -5.99 16.83 4.78
C ILE A 26 -4.58 16.71 5.37
N LEU A 27 -4.21 15.54 5.89
CA LEU A 27 -2.94 15.33 6.58
C LEU A 27 -1.72 15.51 5.65
N TRP A 28 -1.76 14.86 4.48
CA TRP A 28 -0.71 15.00 3.47
C TRP A 28 -0.80 16.33 2.72
N GLY A 29 -1.98 16.94 2.62
CA GLY A 29 -2.17 18.29 2.08
C GLY A 29 -1.52 19.35 2.96
N ILE A 30 -1.52 19.19 4.30
CA ILE A 30 -0.75 20.04 5.22
C ILE A 30 0.75 19.92 4.92
N LEU A 31 1.26 18.70 4.77
CA LEU A 31 2.67 18.47 4.39
C LEU A 31 2.99 19.10 3.05
N LEU A 32 2.15 18.91 2.04
CA LEU A 32 2.33 19.46 0.71
C LEU A 32 2.34 20.99 0.74
N SER A 33 1.36 21.60 1.41
CA SER A 33 1.27 23.06 1.54
C SER A 33 2.46 23.64 2.29
N SER A 34 2.94 22.97 3.35
CA SER A 34 4.16 23.35 4.06
C SER A 34 5.41 23.22 3.19
N SER A 35 5.54 22.15 2.40
CA SER A 35 6.68 21.94 1.49
C SER A 35 6.80 23.02 0.41
N LYS A 36 5.66 23.58 -0.03
CA LYS A 36 5.59 24.67 -1.01
C LYS A 36 5.69 26.07 -0.37
N GLY A 37 5.76 26.16 0.95
CA GLY A 37 5.83 27.42 1.69
C GLY A 37 4.49 28.17 1.81
N ILE A 38 3.36 27.52 1.50
CA ILE A 38 2.02 28.08 1.72
C ILE A 38 1.69 28.09 3.23
N LEU A 39 2.05 27.01 3.93
CA LEU A 39 2.05 26.93 5.39
C LEU A 39 3.48 27.07 5.91
N ASN A 40 3.63 27.17 7.24
CA ASN A 40 4.94 27.21 7.90
C ASN A 40 5.83 26.03 7.45
N LYS A 41 6.96 26.33 6.79
CA LYS A 41 7.92 25.34 6.27
C LYS A 41 8.49 24.42 7.35
N TYR A 42 8.49 24.85 8.61
CA TYR A 42 8.94 24.04 9.73
C TYR A 42 8.16 22.73 9.88
N ILE A 43 6.86 22.70 9.50
CA ILE A 43 6.05 21.46 9.57
C ILE A 43 6.65 20.37 8.66
N TYR A 44 7.05 20.73 7.45
CA TYR A 44 7.66 19.80 6.50
C TYR A 44 9.12 19.48 6.83
N LEU A 45 9.90 20.48 7.28
CA LEU A 45 11.33 20.30 7.57
C LEU A 45 11.60 19.60 8.92
N ASN A 46 10.66 19.66 9.86
CA ASN A 46 10.78 18.97 11.12
C ASN A 46 10.46 17.47 10.94
N ASN A 47 11.45 16.60 11.16
CA ASN A 47 11.31 15.15 11.00
C ASN A 47 10.15 14.55 11.81
N THR A 48 9.90 15.04 13.03
CA THR A 48 8.83 14.54 13.89
C THR A 48 7.45 14.86 13.31
N TYR A 49 7.20 16.12 12.92
CA TYR A 49 5.93 16.52 12.32
C TYR A 49 5.71 15.89 10.96
N TYR A 50 6.76 15.85 10.13
CA TYR A 50 6.72 15.18 8.83
C TYR A 50 6.31 13.71 8.99
N THR A 51 7.02 12.97 9.84
CA THR A 51 6.81 11.54 10.05
C THR A 51 5.44 11.27 10.66
N PHE A 52 5.02 12.07 11.64
CA PHE A 52 3.71 11.93 12.28
C PHE A 52 2.56 12.13 11.29
N LEU A 53 2.56 13.22 10.51
CA LEU A 53 1.51 13.50 9.53
C LEU A 53 1.52 12.48 8.39
N ARG A 54 2.70 12.01 7.98
CA ARG A 54 2.85 10.98 6.95
C ARG A 54 2.21 9.66 7.42
N ILE A 55 2.63 9.16 8.58
CA ILE A 55 2.13 7.93 9.20
C ILE A 55 0.63 8.01 9.47
N LEU A 56 0.17 9.10 10.09
CA LEU A 56 -1.24 9.25 10.41
C LEU A 56 -2.10 9.29 9.14
N GLY A 57 -1.62 9.98 8.10
CA GLY A 57 -2.27 10.00 6.78
C GLY A 57 -2.31 8.60 6.16
N ALA A 58 -1.23 7.83 6.29
CA ALA A 58 -1.14 6.45 5.82
C ALA A 58 -2.06 5.48 6.59
N ALA A 59 -2.27 5.71 7.89
CA ALA A 59 -3.11 4.89 8.75
C ALA A 59 -4.62 5.12 8.57
N MET A 60 -5.04 6.19 7.89
CA MET A 60 -6.45 6.55 7.71
C MET A 60 -7.34 5.43 7.14
N PRO A 61 -6.94 4.63 6.13
CA PRO A 61 -7.74 3.50 5.67
C PRO A 61 -8.06 2.52 6.81
N SER A 62 -7.09 2.19 7.65
CA SER A 62 -7.31 1.27 8.77
C SER A 62 -8.12 1.90 9.89
N ILE A 63 -7.86 3.17 10.24
CA ILE A 63 -8.62 3.90 11.25
C ILE A 63 -10.12 3.93 10.87
N ILE A 64 -10.42 4.35 9.63
CA ILE A 64 -11.80 4.42 9.14
C ILE A 64 -12.40 3.01 8.98
N GLY A 65 -11.64 2.02 8.51
CA GLY A 65 -12.10 0.64 8.38
C GLY A 65 -12.50 0.02 9.72
N ILE A 66 -11.68 0.21 10.76
CA ILE A 66 -11.98 -0.23 12.13
C ILE A 66 -13.19 0.53 12.67
N PHE A 67 -13.21 1.87 12.52
CA PHE A 67 -14.31 2.71 12.99
C PHE A 67 -15.66 2.29 12.37
N LEU A 68 -15.73 2.14 11.05
CA LEU A 68 -16.97 1.74 10.38
C LEU A 68 -17.36 0.29 10.71
N THR A 69 -16.38 -0.60 10.93
CA THR A 69 -16.65 -1.96 11.43
C THR A 69 -17.28 -1.91 12.82
N ALA A 70 -16.70 -1.13 13.73
CA ALA A 70 -17.22 -0.92 15.08
C ALA A 70 -18.64 -0.35 15.05
N TYR A 71 -18.82 0.72 14.27
CA TYR A 71 -20.07 1.45 14.19
C TYR A 71 -21.21 0.58 13.66
N PHE A 72 -21.00 -0.15 12.55
CA PHE A 72 -22.06 -0.91 11.90
C PHE A 72 -22.24 -2.34 12.42
N TYR A 73 -21.20 -2.97 12.96
CA TYR A 73 -21.19 -4.39 13.27
C TYR A 73 -20.75 -4.74 14.71
N GLY A 74 -20.23 -3.76 15.46
CA GLY A 74 -19.90 -3.93 16.86
C GLY A 74 -18.59 -4.68 17.13
N LYS A 75 -18.30 -4.88 18.42
CA LYS A 75 -17.01 -5.37 18.92
C LYS A 75 -16.62 -6.77 18.40
N LYS A 76 -17.60 -7.64 18.16
CA LYS A 76 -17.35 -9.02 17.67
C LYS A 76 -16.69 -9.02 16.29
N GLU A 77 -17.13 -8.15 15.39
CA GLU A 77 -16.53 -8.06 14.04
C GLU A 77 -15.18 -7.35 14.06
N ILE A 78 -14.96 -6.38 14.97
CA ILE A 78 -13.62 -5.82 15.19
C ILE A 78 -12.66 -6.93 15.62
N LYS A 79 -13.07 -7.78 16.58
CA LYS A 79 -12.24 -8.90 17.04
C LYS A 79 -11.88 -9.83 15.87
N LYS A 80 -12.83 -10.18 15.00
CA LYS A 80 -12.55 -10.99 13.81
C LYS A 80 -11.58 -10.31 12.84
N LEU A 81 -11.75 -9.00 12.62
CA LEU A 81 -10.84 -8.21 11.79
C LEU A 81 -9.42 -8.25 12.37
N LEU A 82 -9.24 -8.00 13.67
CA LEU A 82 -7.93 -8.05 14.31
C LEU A 82 -7.35 -9.46 14.35
N GLN A 83 -8.18 -10.50 14.54
CA GLN A 83 -7.74 -11.90 14.46
C GLN A 83 -7.20 -12.28 13.08
N SER A 84 -7.61 -11.58 12.01
CA SER A 84 -7.04 -11.83 10.68
C SER A 84 -5.57 -11.41 10.56
N LEU A 85 -5.07 -10.54 11.44
CA LEU A 85 -3.64 -10.20 11.56
C LEU A 85 -2.81 -11.34 12.16
N THR A 86 -3.43 -12.24 12.92
CA THR A 86 -2.78 -13.37 13.59
C THR A 86 -3.13 -14.71 12.96
N LYS A 87 -3.64 -14.71 11.72
CA LYS A 87 -3.84 -15.92 10.92
C LYS A 87 -2.51 -16.39 10.29
N TRP A 88 -1.63 -16.94 11.13
CA TRP A 88 -0.31 -17.42 10.72
C TRP A 88 -0.26 -18.92 10.37
N LYS A 89 -1.24 -19.71 10.80
CA LYS A 89 -1.34 -21.14 10.46
C LYS A 89 -1.86 -21.33 9.04
N VAL A 90 -1.04 -20.98 8.06
CA VAL A 90 -1.30 -21.14 6.61
C VAL A 90 -0.16 -21.92 5.98
N ASN A 91 -0.38 -22.49 4.79
CA ASN A 91 0.64 -23.27 4.08
C ASN A 91 1.92 -22.44 3.86
N ILE A 92 3.08 -23.04 4.11
CA ILE A 92 4.40 -22.40 3.98
C ILE A 92 4.64 -21.79 2.60
N LEU A 93 4.06 -22.38 1.55
CA LEU A 93 4.17 -21.87 0.18
C LEU A 93 3.65 -20.44 0.04
N PHE A 94 2.70 -19.99 0.87
CA PHE A 94 2.21 -18.61 0.85
C PHE A 94 3.19 -17.61 1.49
N TYR A 95 4.01 -18.06 2.43
CA TYR A 95 5.11 -17.24 2.94
C TYR A 95 6.23 -17.12 1.91
N ILE A 96 6.55 -18.23 1.23
CA ILE A 96 7.51 -18.21 0.12
C ILE A 96 7.00 -17.28 -0.99
N ALA A 97 5.73 -17.36 -1.36
CA ALA A 97 5.13 -16.45 -2.33
C ALA A 97 5.24 -14.98 -1.87
N ALA A 98 5.01 -14.68 -0.59
CA ALA A 98 5.18 -13.33 -0.05
C ALA A 98 6.62 -12.82 -0.14
N VAL A 99 7.61 -13.68 0.16
CA VAL A 99 9.03 -13.34 0.02
C VAL A 99 9.38 -13.07 -1.44
N PHE A 100 8.93 -13.89 -2.38
CA PHE A 100 9.25 -13.73 -3.80
C PHE A 100 8.30 -12.82 -4.58
N SER A 101 7.44 -12.07 -3.89
CA SER A 101 6.37 -11.28 -4.49
C SER A 101 6.87 -10.29 -5.55
N LEU A 102 7.79 -9.38 -5.18
CA LEU A 102 8.39 -8.43 -6.11
C LEU A 102 8.99 -9.09 -7.35
N ASN A 103 9.67 -10.23 -7.19
CA ASN A 103 10.26 -10.96 -8.31
C ASN A 103 9.19 -11.49 -9.25
N ALA A 104 8.09 -12.04 -8.71
CA ALA A 104 6.97 -12.52 -9.51
C ALA A 104 6.33 -11.37 -10.30
N GLN A 105 6.12 -10.22 -9.66
CA GLN A 105 5.57 -9.02 -10.31
C GLN A 105 6.43 -8.56 -11.49
N ILE A 106 7.75 -8.47 -11.28
CA ILE A 106 8.72 -8.10 -12.32
C ILE A 106 8.61 -9.05 -13.53
N ARG A 107 8.61 -10.37 -13.29
CA ARG A 107 8.51 -11.36 -14.38
C ARG A 107 7.18 -11.31 -15.12
N ILE A 108 6.08 -11.01 -14.42
CA ILE A 108 4.76 -10.83 -15.05
C ILE A 108 4.78 -9.63 -15.99
N VAL A 109 5.36 -8.50 -15.57
CA VAL A 109 5.48 -7.30 -16.41
C VAL A 109 6.37 -7.56 -17.61
N GLU A 110 7.56 -8.15 -17.42
CA GLU A 110 8.47 -8.51 -18.50
C GLU A 110 7.80 -9.41 -19.54
N PHE A 111 7.08 -10.44 -19.08
CA PHE A 111 6.36 -11.36 -19.96
C PHE A 111 5.24 -10.65 -20.74
N ALA A 112 4.42 -9.83 -20.07
CA ALA A 112 3.33 -9.09 -20.71
C ALA A 112 3.87 -8.12 -21.78
N CYS A 113 4.94 -7.39 -21.48
CA CYS A 113 5.54 -6.47 -22.44
C CYS A 113 6.17 -7.19 -23.62
N LYS A 114 6.83 -8.34 -23.39
CA LYS A 114 7.34 -9.19 -24.48
C LYS A 114 6.23 -9.63 -25.43
N LEU A 115 5.05 -10.00 -24.93
CA LEU A 115 3.91 -10.36 -25.77
C LEU A 115 3.39 -9.21 -26.62
N LEU A 116 3.54 -7.97 -26.15
CA LEU A 116 3.14 -6.75 -26.85
C LEU A 116 4.22 -6.21 -27.80
N GLY A 117 5.36 -6.92 -27.94
CA GLY A 117 6.51 -6.43 -28.72
C GLY A 117 7.23 -5.24 -28.07
N MET A 118 6.94 -4.97 -26.79
CA MET A 118 7.56 -3.89 -26.03
C MET A 118 8.82 -4.38 -25.34
N LYS A 119 9.89 -3.60 -25.42
CA LYS A 119 11.07 -3.80 -24.56
C LYS A 119 10.79 -3.15 -23.21
N VAL A 120 11.06 -3.89 -22.14
CA VAL A 120 11.02 -3.37 -20.77
C VAL A 120 12.35 -3.67 -20.10
N GLU A 121 12.94 -2.63 -19.53
CA GLU A 121 14.07 -2.74 -18.62
C GLU A 121 13.61 -2.31 -17.23
N VAL A 122 13.85 -3.17 -16.24
CA VAL A 122 13.36 -2.98 -14.87
C VAL A 122 14.47 -2.34 -14.05
N ALA A 123 14.40 -1.01 -13.90
CA ALA A 123 15.36 -0.26 -13.09
C ALA A 123 14.83 -0.09 -11.65
N MET A 124 15.67 -0.31 -10.65
CA MET A 124 15.34 0.07 -9.27
C MET A 124 15.78 1.50 -9.02
N ASN A 125 14.84 2.37 -8.65
CA ASN A 125 15.17 3.75 -8.31
C ASN A 125 15.97 3.78 -6.99
N MET A 126 17.28 4.03 -7.09
CA MET A 126 18.23 4.04 -5.97
C MET A 126 18.12 5.30 -5.08
N GLN A 127 17.12 6.15 -5.29
CA GLN A 127 17.02 7.48 -4.67
C GLN A 127 16.66 7.44 -3.16
N ALA A 128 16.49 6.27 -2.56
CA ALA A 128 16.33 6.14 -1.13
C ALA A 128 17.67 6.31 -0.39
N SER A 129 18.02 7.55 -0.08
CA SER A 129 19.13 7.89 0.81
C SER A 129 18.69 7.83 2.27
N GLY A 130 19.32 6.99 3.10
CA GLY A 130 19.08 7.00 4.54
C GLY A 130 19.73 5.82 5.28
N PHE A 131 19.09 4.65 5.25
CA PHE A 131 19.48 3.51 6.08
C PHE A 131 20.25 2.44 5.29
N LYS A 132 21.59 2.48 5.31
CA LYS A 132 22.44 1.48 4.65
C LYS A 132 22.88 0.41 5.64
N THR A 133 22.58 -0.85 5.36
CA THR A 133 23.09 -1.97 6.15
C THR A 133 23.24 -3.23 5.29
N SER A 134 24.29 -4.00 5.56
CA SER A 134 24.51 -5.34 5.01
C SER A 134 24.30 -6.44 6.05
N SER A 135 24.02 -6.09 7.31
CA SER A 135 23.81 -7.08 8.37
C SER A 135 22.39 -7.63 8.35
N ILE A 136 22.25 -8.92 8.67
CA ILE A 136 20.94 -9.59 8.76
C ILE A 136 20.05 -8.88 9.79
N LEU A 137 20.62 -8.53 10.96
CA LEU A 137 19.88 -7.82 12.00
C LEU A 137 19.41 -6.44 11.53
N GLY A 138 20.25 -5.71 10.78
CA GLY A 138 19.88 -4.43 10.20
C GLY A 138 18.74 -4.55 9.18
N ILE A 139 18.80 -5.55 8.29
CA ILE A 139 17.74 -5.84 7.32
C ILE A 139 16.43 -6.20 8.03
N MET A 140 16.48 -7.05 9.07
CA MET A 140 15.30 -7.41 9.87
C MET A 140 14.69 -6.19 10.56
N THR A 141 15.55 -5.30 11.09
CA THR A 141 15.12 -4.07 11.76
C THR A 141 14.44 -3.12 10.79
N LEU A 142 15.02 -2.94 9.59
CA LEU A 142 14.44 -2.14 8.51
C LEU A 142 13.08 -2.70 8.07
N PHE A 143 12.99 -4.01 7.83
CA PHE A 143 11.75 -4.67 7.44
C PHE A 143 10.65 -4.46 8.48
N LEU A 144 10.97 -4.64 9.78
CA LEU A 144 10.02 -4.41 10.86
C LEU A 144 9.58 -2.94 10.94
N ALA A 145 10.50 -2.00 10.82
CA ALA A 145 10.18 -0.57 10.81
C ALA A 145 9.24 -0.21 9.65
N ILE A 146 9.50 -0.75 8.45
CA ILE A 146 8.67 -0.56 7.27
C ILE A 146 7.28 -1.16 7.49
N VAL A 147 7.22 -2.40 7.97
CA VAL A 147 5.94 -3.07 8.22
C VAL A 147 5.07 -2.29 9.19
N LEU A 148 5.66 -1.78 10.27
CA LEU A 148 4.93 -1.11 11.33
C LEU A 148 4.55 0.33 11.00
N PHE A 149 5.40 1.07 10.29
CA PHE A 149 5.29 2.53 10.19
C PHE A 149 5.25 3.08 8.76
N TRP A 150 5.39 2.24 7.73
CA TRP A 150 5.57 2.69 6.36
C TRP A 150 4.62 2.00 5.37
N GLY A 151 3.37 1.78 5.82
CA GLY A 151 2.25 1.35 4.99
C GLY A 151 1.71 -0.07 5.22
N PRO A 152 2.53 -1.14 5.29
CA PRO A 152 2.05 -2.52 5.40
C PRO A 152 1.05 -2.78 6.50
N LEU A 153 1.30 -2.46 7.76
CA LEU A 153 0.31 -2.67 8.80
C LEU A 153 -0.81 -1.62 8.74
N GLU A 154 -0.41 -0.37 8.58
CA GLU A 154 -1.25 0.84 8.69
C GLU A 154 -2.35 0.90 7.65
N GLU A 155 -2.17 0.31 6.48
CA GLU A 155 -3.13 0.42 5.38
C GLU A 155 -4.02 -0.81 5.23
N LYS A 156 -3.54 -2.00 5.65
CA LYS A 156 -4.14 -3.28 5.24
C LYS A 156 -5.44 -3.60 5.93
N LEU A 157 -5.66 -3.15 7.17
CA LEU A 157 -6.96 -3.33 7.84
C LEU A 157 -8.07 -2.58 7.10
N GLY A 158 -7.75 -1.44 6.47
CA GLY A 158 -8.66 -0.71 5.61
C GLY A 158 -8.86 -1.40 4.25
N TRP A 159 -7.81 -1.48 3.44
CA TRP A 159 -7.94 -1.92 2.05
C TRP A 159 -8.33 -3.40 1.91
N ARG A 160 -7.75 -4.27 2.75
CA ARG A 160 -7.96 -5.72 2.70
C ARG A 160 -8.89 -6.23 3.78
N GLY A 161 -8.87 -5.60 4.96
CA GLY A 161 -9.73 -5.98 6.07
C GLY A 161 -11.16 -5.45 5.96
N PHE A 162 -11.34 -4.25 5.42
CA PHE A 162 -12.66 -3.61 5.30
C PHE A 162 -13.19 -3.60 3.87
N LEU A 163 -12.44 -3.01 2.93
CA LEU A 163 -12.94 -2.73 1.58
C LEU A 163 -13.05 -4.01 0.73
N LEU A 164 -12.01 -4.84 0.70
CA LEU A 164 -11.99 -6.05 -0.15
C LEU A 164 -13.17 -7.00 0.08
N PRO A 165 -13.53 -7.43 1.31
CA PRO A 165 -14.66 -8.34 1.51
C PRO A 165 -16.01 -7.72 1.06
N ARG A 166 -16.12 -6.39 1.10
CA ARG A 166 -17.33 -5.66 0.68
C ARG A 166 -17.45 -5.50 -0.82
N LEU A 167 -16.32 -5.45 -1.54
CA LEU A 167 -16.32 -5.49 -2.99
C LEU A 167 -16.56 -6.92 -3.49
N GLN A 168 -15.90 -7.91 -2.90
CA GLN A 168 -16.05 -9.31 -3.28
C GLN A 168 -17.44 -9.91 -2.98
N SER A 169 -18.23 -9.28 -2.10
CA SER A 169 -19.64 -9.69 -1.91
C SER A 169 -20.55 -9.30 -3.07
N ARG A 170 -20.06 -8.49 -4.02
CA ARG A 170 -20.82 -7.99 -5.18
C ARG A 170 -20.12 -8.25 -6.51
N PHE A 171 -18.80 -8.40 -6.51
CA PHE A 171 -17.99 -8.49 -7.71
C PHE A 171 -16.99 -9.64 -7.62
N HIS A 172 -16.50 -10.09 -8.78
CA HIS A 172 -15.46 -11.11 -8.87
C HIS A 172 -14.15 -10.64 -8.16
N PRO A 173 -13.35 -11.54 -7.56
CA PRO A 173 -12.11 -11.18 -6.88
C PRO A 173 -11.12 -10.37 -7.73
N VAL A 174 -10.97 -10.70 -9.01
CA VAL A 174 -10.07 -9.99 -9.94
C VAL A 174 -10.52 -8.54 -10.12
N PHE A 175 -11.81 -8.32 -10.40
CA PHE A 175 -12.35 -6.96 -10.53
C PHE A 175 -12.21 -6.17 -9.22
N SER A 176 -12.52 -6.80 -8.09
CA SER A 176 -12.35 -6.18 -6.77
C SER A 176 -10.90 -5.76 -6.51
N ALA A 177 -9.93 -6.60 -6.90
CA ALA A 177 -8.51 -6.29 -6.77
C ALA A 177 -8.09 -5.12 -7.66
N VAL A 178 -8.51 -5.09 -8.93
CA VAL A 178 -8.22 -3.99 -9.86
C VAL A 178 -8.79 -2.67 -9.33
N VAL A 179 -10.06 -2.68 -8.92
CA VAL A 179 -10.72 -1.49 -8.34
C VAL A 179 -9.96 -0.98 -7.12
N ILE A 180 -9.56 -1.86 -6.20
CA ILE A 180 -8.77 -1.42 -5.04
C ILE A 180 -7.40 -0.92 -5.47
N GLY A 181 -6.74 -1.55 -6.44
CA GLY A 181 -5.45 -1.10 -6.95
C GLY A 181 -5.52 0.35 -7.44
N VAL A 182 -6.49 0.66 -8.29
CA VAL A 182 -6.70 2.02 -8.81
C VAL A 182 -7.03 3.01 -7.69
N ILE A 183 -7.98 2.66 -6.81
CA ILE A 183 -8.34 3.51 -5.66
C ILE A 183 -7.11 3.78 -4.78
N TRP A 184 -6.31 2.76 -4.53
CA TRP A 184 -5.13 2.83 -3.69
C TRP A 184 -4.03 3.70 -4.33
N SER A 185 -3.86 3.65 -5.65
CA SER A 185 -2.97 4.57 -6.37
C SER A 185 -3.44 6.01 -6.31
N LEU A 186 -4.74 6.26 -6.52
CA LEU A 186 -5.29 7.61 -6.42
C LEU A 186 -5.20 8.15 -4.99
N TRP A 187 -5.31 7.30 -3.98
CA TRP A 187 -5.10 7.69 -2.59
C TRP A 187 -3.68 8.22 -2.33
N HIS A 188 -2.67 7.74 -3.05
CA HIS A 188 -1.29 8.23 -2.97
C HIS A 188 -1.04 9.58 -3.65
N LEU A 189 -2.00 10.13 -4.39
CA LEU A 189 -1.80 11.28 -5.27
C LEU A 189 -1.12 12.50 -4.59
N PRO A 190 -1.43 12.91 -3.34
CA PRO A 190 -0.73 14.02 -2.69
C PRO A 190 0.79 13.81 -2.56
N MET A 191 1.24 12.55 -2.43
CA MET A 191 2.66 12.20 -2.28
C MET A 191 3.46 12.41 -3.58
N PHE A 192 2.80 12.41 -4.75
CA PHE A 192 3.45 12.71 -6.03
C PHE A 192 3.90 14.17 -6.14
N PHE A 193 3.25 15.06 -5.39
CA PHE A 193 3.56 16.50 -5.43
C PHE A 193 4.53 16.91 -4.32
N LEU A 194 4.82 16.01 -3.38
CA LEU A 194 5.80 16.21 -2.32
C LEU A 194 7.23 15.99 -2.85
N PRO A 195 8.19 16.84 -2.48
CA PRO A 195 9.58 16.63 -2.84
C PRO A 195 10.15 15.31 -2.29
N ASN A 196 11.07 14.68 -3.04
CA ASN A 196 11.89 13.55 -2.58
C ASN A 196 11.10 12.30 -2.14
N THR A 197 9.92 12.06 -2.69
CA THR A 197 9.09 10.89 -2.37
C THR A 197 9.35 9.69 -3.29
N GLY A 198 10.03 9.89 -4.43
CA GLY A 198 10.34 8.84 -5.41
C GLY A 198 9.20 8.50 -6.39
N TYR A 199 8.08 9.22 -6.31
CA TYR A 199 6.94 9.06 -7.23
C TYR A 199 7.13 9.92 -8.48
N ASN A 200 7.34 9.29 -9.64
CA ASN A 200 7.65 10.00 -10.89
C ASN A 200 6.56 9.89 -11.97
N SER A 201 5.81 8.78 -12.01
CA SER A 201 4.78 8.51 -13.01
C SER A 201 3.56 7.88 -12.37
N ILE A 202 2.41 8.58 -12.43
CA ILE A 202 1.16 8.07 -11.87
C ILE A 202 0.66 6.84 -12.65
N VAL A 203 0.93 6.77 -13.95
CA VAL A 203 0.53 5.65 -14.81
C VAL A 203 1.30 4.39 -14.42
N GLU A 204 2.63 4.48 -14.32
CA GLU A 204 3.46 3.36 -13.84
C GLU A 204 3.06 2.93 -12.44
N TYR A 205 2.79 3.90 -11.56
CA TYR A 205 2.38 3.59 -10.20
C TYR A 205 1.03 2.88 -10.15
N ILE A 206 0.05 3.28 -10.97
CA ILE A 206 -1.23 2.58 -11.10
C ILE A 206 -1.01 1.13 -11.54
N LEU A 207 -0.17 0.90 -12.56
CA LEU A 207 0.11 -0.44 -13.06
C LEU A 207 0.72 -1.33 -11.97
N VAL A 208 1.79 -0.88 -11.31
CA VAL A 208 2.46 -1.65 -10.25
C VAL A 208 1.52 -1.88 -9.06
N THR A 209 0.77 -0.87 -8.64
CA THR A 209 -0.17 -0.98 -7.51
C THR A 209 -1.33 -1.94 -7.83
N VAL A 210 -1.81 -1.96 -9.07
CA VAL A 210 -2.86 -2.91 -9.52
C VAL A 210 -2.33 -4.34 -9.52
N ILE A 211 -1.12 -4.58 -10.02
CA ILE A 211 -0.48 -5.90 -10.01
C ILE A 211 -0.30 -6.40 -8.58
N LEU A 212 0.29 -5.57 -7.71
CA LEU A 212 0.41 -5.86 -6.28
C LEU A 212 -0.96 -6.11 -5.65
N SER A 213 -1.97 -5.33 -6.04
CA SER A 213 -3.33 -5.48 -5.52
C SER A 213 -3.94 -6.84 -5.89
N LEU A 214 -3.73 -7.30 -7.13
CA LEU A 214 -4.14 -8.61 -7.64
C LEU A 214 -3.48 -9.74 -6.84
N GLU A 215 -2.17 -9.68 -6.68
CA GLU A 215 -1.40 -10.70 -5.97
C GLU A 215 -1.82 -10.80 -4.50
N MET A 216 -1.87 -9.68 -3.79
CA MET A 216 -2.34 -9.67 -2.40
C MET A 216 -3.78 -10.17 -2.27
N THR A 217 -4.65 -9.85 -3.22
CA THR A 217 -6.05 -10.33 -3.17
C THR A 217 -6.10 -11.84 -3.37
N TRP A 218 -5.31 -12.38 -4.29
CA TRP A 218 -5.21 -13.81 -4.52
C TRP A 218 -4.67 -14.54 -3.28
N LEU A 219 -3.55 -14.08 -2.71
CA LEU A 219 -2.97 -14.64 -1.48
C LEU A 219 -3.93 -14.53 -0.29
N TYR A 220 -4.56 -13.37 -0.10
CA TYR A 220 -5.55 -13.16 0.95
C TYR A 220 -6.70 -14.16 0.85
N ASN A 221 -7.24 -14.37 -0.36
CA ASN A 221 -8.33 -15.34 -0.57
C ASN A 221 -7.85 -16.79 -0.34
N LYS A 222 -6.69 -17.17 -0.87
CA LYS A 222 -6.14 -18.54 -0.74
C LYS A 222 -5.74 -18.91 0.68
N THR A 223 -5.47 -17.92 1.52
CA THR A 223 -5.10 -18.09 2.94
C THR A 223 -6.30 -17.99 3.89
N GLY A 224 -7.53 -18.00 3.37
CA GLY A 224 -8.73 -17.88 4.20
C GLY A 224 -8.88 -16.50 4.85
N GLY A 225 -8.40 -15.46 4.19
CA GLY A 225 -8.44 -14.07 4.64
C GLY A 225 -7.36 -13.75 5.67
N SER A 226 -6.12 -14.21 5.47
CA SER A 226 -4.99 -13.82 6.32
C SER A 226 -4.47 -12.43 5.92
N LEU A 227 -4.66 -11.44 6.80
CA LEU A 227 -4.05 -10.13 6.61
C LEU A 227 -2.55 -10.17 6.85
N LEU A 228 -2.06 -11.11 7.68
CA LEU A 228 -0.62 -11.28 7.90
C LEU A 228 0.13 -11.49 6.59
N ILE A 229 -0.35 -12.38 5.72
CA ILE A 229 0.31 -12.63 4.43
C ILE A 229 0.28 -11.40 3.53
N ALA A 230 -0.85 -10.68 3.48
CA ALA A 230 -0.94 -9.43 2.71
C ALA A 230 0.00 -8.33 3.26
N ILE A 231 0.23 -8.29 4.57
CA ILE A 231 1.19 -7.39 5.22
C ILE A 231 2.62 -7.78 4.86
N LEU A 232 2.94 -9.08 4.89
CA LEU A 232 4.28 -9.56 4.52
C LEU A 232 4.60 -9.24 3.06
N VAL A 233 3.69 -9.51 2.13
CA VAL A 233 3.82 -9.14 0.71
C VAL A 233 4.15 -7.66 0.57
N HIS A 234 3.31 -6.78 1.14
CA HIS A 234 3.54 -5.33 1.05
C HIS A 234 4.83 -4.90 1.76
N GLY A 235 5.19 -5.56 2.86
CA GLY A 235 6.44 -5.33 3.57
C GLY A 235 7.66 -5.66 2.71
N PHE A 236 7.67 -6.81 2.04
CA PHE A 236 8.76 -7.21 1.15
C PHE A 236 8.86 -6.29 -0.05
N ASP A 237 7.72 -5.92 -0.68
CA ASP A 237 7.70 -4.97 -1.79
C ASP A 237 8.24 -3.59 -1.42
N ASN A 238 7.96 -3.10 -0.20
CA ASN A 238 8.48 -1.83 0.26
C ASN A 238 9.95 -1.92 0.72
N THR A 239 10.42 -3.09 1.15
CA THR A 239 11.76 -3.27 1.72
C THR A 239 12.82 -3.62 0.68
N TYR A 240 12.49 -4.47 -0.30
CA TYR A 240 13.44 -4.95 -1.29
C TYR A 240 14.10 -3.87 -2.14
N PRO A 241 13.38 -2.85 -2.66
CA PRO A 241 14.01 -1.78 -3.42
C PRO A 241 15.07 -1.03 -2.62
N LEU A 242 14.88 -0.89 -1.30
CA LEU A 242 15.83 -0.25 -0.42
C LEU A 242 17.10 -1.10 -0.29
N ILE A 243 16.96 -2.39 0.03
CA ILE A 243 18.10 -3.30 0.23
C ILE A 243 18.90 -3.49 -1.07
N LEU A 244 18.21 -3.73 -2.19
CA LEU A 244 18.85 -3.98 -3.48
C LEU A 244 19.52 -2.71 -4.03
N GLY A 245 18.91 -1.55 -3.81
CA GLY A 245 19.54 -0.25 -4.07
C GLY A 245 20.83 -0.02 -3.29
N PHE A 246 21.06 -0.69 -2.15
CA PHE A 246 22.32 -0.61 -1.41
C PHE A 246 23.39 -1.60 -1.88
N SER A 247 23.01 -2.66 -2.61
CA SER A 247 23.94 -3.71 -3.05
C SER A 247 24.80 -3.32 -4.26
N GLY A 248 24.63 -2.10 -4.81
CA GLY A 248 25.40 -1.62 -5.95
C GLY A 248 25.08 -2.32 -7.27
N LYS A 249 24.14 -3.27 -7.30
CA LYS A 249 23.58 -3.80 -8.54
C LYS A 249 22.69 -2.74 -9.18
N GLN A 250 23.30 -1.89 -9.99
CA GLN A 250 22.57 -1.12 -10.98
C GLN A 250 21.85 -2.11 -11.90
N ILE A 251 20.53 -1.99 -11.98
CA ILE A 251 19.84 -2.32 -13.22
C ILE A 251 19.51 -0.95 -13.82
N HIS A 252 20.05 -0.71 -15.01
CA HIS A 252 20.35 0.60 -15.58
C HIS A 252 19.19 1.61 -15.57
N LYS A 253 19.56 2.90 -15.46
CA LYS A 253 18.70 4.10 -15.45
C LYS A 253 17.69 4.13 -16.61
N VAL A 254 16.47 4.64 -16.37
CA VAL A 254 15.48 4.92 -17.42
C VAL A 254 15.57 6.38 -17.83
N ASP A 255 15.94 6.61 -19.09
CA ASP A 255 15.40 7.70 -19.89
C ASP A 255 14.36 7.08 -20.82
N LEU A 256 13.12 7.57 -20.76
CA LEU A 256 12.06 7.19 -21.70
C LEU A 256 12.41 7.81 -23.08
N TYR A 257 13.20 7.10 -23.89
CA TYR A 257 13.30 7.47 -25.29
C TYR A 257 11.98 7.16 -26.01
N GLN A 258 11.53 8.18 -26.73
CA GLN A 258 10.29 8.25 -27.47
C GLN A 258 10.11 7.05 -28.42
N VAL A 259 8.90 6.50 -28.45
CA VAL A 259 8.42 5.73 -29.59
C VAL A 259 7.98 6.73 -30.65
N PHE A 260 8.81 6.92 -31.68
CA PHE A 260 8.37 7.18 -33.04
C PHE A 260 8.64 5.92 -33.85
#